data_AF-A0A973AHP3-F1
#
_entry.id   AF-A0A973AHP3-F1
#
_cell.length_a   1.000
_cell.length_b   1.000
_cell.length_c   1.000
_cell.angle_alpha   90.00
_cell.angle_beta   90.00
_cell.angle_gamma   90.00
#
_symmetry.space_group_name_H-M   'P 1'
#
loop_
_entity.id
_entity.type
_entity.pdbx_description
1 polymer ?
#
loop_
_entity_poly.entity_id
_entity_poly.type
_entity_poly.pdbx_seq_one_letter_code
_entity_poly.pdbx_strand_id
1 'polypeptide(L)'
;MTSRSRTLSGVALMLLIIPIFAGLLACMPVPIGDPERSRIDPDMNGIWAILDEDSVSNPGFYIFEPYDKRTWLITGIGIEEGSLVDLDKYDLSTYDGYEKLATNEEVSADNFYSDGVVLYKGWLTKLAGEQFFTWEPKGKVDALTDDPEFWIVFNVSKENERSMVLRMVDGESEPFKDIAETRRAYERVLKKHAKDPEIYGGADDEYRIELVRAEGSVLSFLERVADFVIEE
;
A
#
# COMPACT_ATOMS: atom_id res chain seq x y z
N MET A 1 23.94 1.78 48.17
CA MET A 1 23.41 1.01 47.02
C MET A 1 23.56 1.86 45.78
N THR A 2 24.25 1.33 44.78
CA THR A 2 24.82 2.03 43.62
C THR A 2 23.77 2.38 42.57
N SER A 3 23.76 3.65 42.16
CA SER A 3 22.93 4.22 41.08
C SER A 3 23.39 3.73 39.69
N ARG A 4 23.27 2.43 39.42
CA ARG A 4 23.67 1.83 38.12
C ARG A 4 22.50 1.21 37.34
N SER A 5 21.28 1.30 37.86
CA SER A 5 20.08 0.65 37.33
C SER A 5 19.17 1.54 36.47
N ARG A 6 19.46 2.84 36.32
CA ARG A 6 18.59 3.78 35.58
C ARG A 6 18.93 3.92 34.09
N THR A 7 20.09 3.41 33.64
CA THR A 7 20.54 3.48 32.24
C THR A 7 20.27 2.21 31.43
N LEU A 8 20.06 1.06 32.06
CA LEU A 8 19.77 -0.21 31.35
C LEU A 8 18.32 -0.30 30.86
N SER A 9 17.34 0.20 31.63
CA SER A 9 15.93 0.22 31.18
C SER A 9 15.69 1.18 30.01
N GLY A 10 16.45 2.28 29.92
CA GLY A 10 16.32 3.22 28.80
C GLY A 10 16.79 2.64 27.47
N VAL A 11 17.89 1.87 27.49
CA VAL A 11 18.42 1.18 26.29
C VAL A 11 17.51 0.02 25.88
N ALA A 12 16.93 -0.71 26.84
CA ALA A 12 15.98 -1.79 26.56
C ALA A 12 14.66 -1.28 25.96
N LEU A 13 14.17 -0.10 26.38
CA LEU A 13 12.99 0.52 25.80
C LEU A 13 13.27 1.09 24.39
N MET A 14 14.46 1.64 24.16
CA MET A 14 14.89 2.08 22.81
C MET A 14 14.95 0.92 21.82
N LEU A 15 15.46 -0.25 22.24
CA LEU A 15 15.54 -1.44 21.39
C LEU A 15 14.17 -2.09 21.09
N LEU A 16 13.15 -1.83 21.90
CA LEU A 16 11.78 -2.29 21.65
C LEU A 16 11.00 -1.37 20.70
N ILE A 17 11.44 -0.11 20.52
CA ILE A 17 10.78 0.87 19.65
C ILE A 17 11.39 0.87 18.23
N ILE A 18 12.66 0.48 18.07
CA ILE A 18 13.34 0.44 16.77
C ILE A 18 12.66 -0.50 15.74
N PRO A 19 12.13 -1.69 16.10
CA PRO A 19 11.45 -2.56 15.12
C PRO A 19 10.12 -1.98 14.63
N ILE A 20 9.48 -1.12 15.41
CA ILE A 20 8.16 -0.54 15.07
C ILE A 20 8.28 0.51 13.97
N PHE A 21 9.46 1.12 13.79
CA PHE A 21 9.71 2.05 12.70
C PHE A 21 10.10 1.38 11.38
N ALA A 22 10.58 0.14 11.38
CA ALA A 22 10.98 -0.55 10.15
C ALA A 22 9.79 -0.73 9.18
N GLY A 23 8.58 -0.95 9.70
CA GLY A 23 7.36 -1.01 8.89
C GLY A 23 6.92 0.34 8.30
N LEU A 24 7.38 1.47 8.85
CA LEU A 24 7.06 2.83 8.37
C LEU A 24 8.09 3.35 7.35
N LEU A 25 9.20 2.64 7.12
CA LEU A 25 10.35 3.14 6.37
C LEU A 25 10.68 2.36 5.09
N ALA A 26 9.89 1.37 4.70
CA ALA A 26 10.05 0.67 3.42
C ALA A 26 9.89 1.61 2.19
N CYS A 27 9.56 2.88 2.37
CA CYS A 27 9.45 3.84 1.27
C CYS A 27 10.83 4.17 0.65
N MET A 28 10.82 4.51 -0.63
CA MET A 28 12.01 4.85 -1.39
C MET A 28 12.26 6.36 -1.33
N PRO A 29 13.50 6.83 -1.11
CA PRO A 29 13.82 8.26 -1.08
C PRO A 29 13.88 8.88 -2.48
N VAL A 30 13.72 8.07 -3.53
CA VAL A 30 13.75 8.50 -4.93
C VAL A 30 12.69 7.77 -5.74
N PRO A 31 12.09 8.42 -6.75
CA PRO A 31 11.16 7.77 -7.66
C PRO A 31 11.90 6.76 -8.54
N ILE A 32 11.26 5.64 -8.85
CA ILE A 32 11.78 4.62 -9.75
C ILE A 32 11.10 4.72 -11.12
N GLY A 33 11.88 4.68 -12.19
CA GLY A 33 11.35 4.92 -13.54
C GLY A 33 11.10 6.40 -13.86
N ASP A 34 10.35 6.64 -14.93
CA ASP A 34 10.09 7.96 -15.49
C ASP A 34 8.61 8.06 -15.90
N PRO A 35 7.78 8.87 -15.21
CA PRO A 35 6.36 8.99 -15.53
C PRO A 35 6.12 9.49 -16.96
N GLU A 36 7.04 10.27 -17.53
CA GLU A 36 6.92 10.79 -18.90
C GLU A 36 7.20 9.73 -19.98
N ARG A 37 7.73 8.57 -19.58
CA ARG A 37 8.01 7.43 -20.47
C ARG A 37 7.14 6.23 -20.17
N SER A 38 6.39 6.28 -19.07
CA SER A 38 5.45 5.23 -18.71
C SER A 38 4.26 5.17 -19.66
N ARG A 39 3.52 4.07 -19.58
CA ARG A 39 2.26 3.83 -20.29
C ARG A 39 1.33 3.12 -19.34
N ILE A 40 0.08 3.57 -19.34
CA ILE A 40 -0.94 2.87 -18.59
C ILE A 40 -1.15 1.45 -19.14
N ASP A 41 -1.40 0.51 -18.24
CA ASP A 41 -1.91 -0.83 -18.51
C ASP A 41 -3.42 -0.83 -18.24
N PRO A 42 -4.29 -0.84 -19.27
CA PRO A 42 -5.73 -0.74 -19.07
C PRO A 42 -6.31 -1.83 -18.16
N ASP A 43 -5.66 -2.99 -18.09
CA ASP A 43 -6.09 -4.10 -17.24
C ASP A 43 -5.93 -3.79 -15.74
N MET A 44 -5.17 -2.76 -15.38
CA MET A 44 -5.05 -2.31 -13.99
C MET A 44 -6.12 -1.28 -13.61
N ASN A 45 -6.88 -0.74 -14.56
CA ASN A 45 -7.91 0.26 -14.25
C ASN A 45 -9.08 -0.36 -13.48
N GLY A 46 -9.65 0.42 -12.56
CA GLY A 46 -10.85 0.04 -11.79
C GLY A 46 -10.63 0.09 -10.28
N ILE A 47 -11.57 -0.50 -9.56
CA ILE A 47 -11.57 -0.56 -8.09
C ILE A 47 -11.03 -1.91 -7.65
N TRP A 48 -10.10 -1.88 -6.69
CA TRP A 48 -9.40 -3.05 -6.17
C TRP A 48 -9.50 -3.10 -4.65
N ALA A 49 -9.99 -4.20 -4.08
CA ALA A 49 -10.05 -4.44 -2.65
C ALA A 49 -8.78 -5.17 -2.17
N ILE A 50 -8.35 -4.89 -0.94
CA ILE A 50 -7.22 -5.56 -0.28
C ILE A 50 -7.74 -6.85 0.38
N LEU A 51 -7.30 -8.03 -0.06
CA LEU A 51 -7.80 -9.32 0.43
C LEU A 51 -6.84 -10.01 1.42
N ASP A 52 -6.30 -9.29 2.41
CA ASP A 52 -5.31 -9.92 3.29
C ASP A 52 -5.32 -9.31 4.71
N GLU A 53 -5.61 -10.16 5.70
CA GLU A 53 -5.51 -9.84 7.14
C GLU A 53 -4.05 -9.70 7.60
N ASP A 54 -3.12 -10.34 6.88
CA ASP A 54 -1.68 -10.21 7.07
C ASP A 54 -1.07 -9.08 6.22
N SER A 55 -1.91 -8.28 5.52
CA SER A 55 -1.42 -7.15 4.74
C SER A 55 -0.81 -6.09 5.66
N VAL A 56 0.27 -5.48 5.18
CA VAL A 56 0.83 -4.26 5.79
C VAL A 56 -0.12 -3.05 5.74
N SER A 57 -1.26 -3.16 5.05
CA SER A 57 -2.29 -2.14 4.95
C SER A 57 -3.57 -2.61 5.64
N ASN A 58 -4.25 -1.71 6.36
CA ASN A 58 -5.61 -1.96 6.84
C ASN A 58 -6.55 -2.35 5.69
N PRO A 59 -7.66 -3.07 5.97
CA PRO A 59 -8.73 -3.32 5.01
C PRO A 59 -9.14 -2.02 4.32
N GLY A 60 -9.28 -2.10 2.99
CA GLY A 60 -9.50 -0.91 2.20
C GLY A 60 -9.50 -1.22 0.72
N PHE A 61 -9.54 -0.17 -0.07
CA PHE A 61 -9.57 -0.28 -1.51
C PHE A 61 -8.79 0.83 -2.19
N TYR A 62 -8.35 0.52 -3.40
CA TYR A 62 -7.71 1.46 -4.30
C TYR A 62 -8.50 1.60 -5.59
N ILE A 63 -8.69 2.84 -6.01
CA ILE A 63 -9.26 3.19 -7.32
C ILE A 63 -8.12 3.61 -8.22
N PHE A 64 -7.90 2.88 -9.31
CA PHE A 64 -6.89 3.21 -10.32
C PHE A 64 -7.58 3.83 -11.53
N GLU A 65 -7.47 5.15 -11.66
CA GLU A 65 -8.04 5.90 -12.77
C GLU A 65 -6.93 6.44 -13.68
N PRO A 66 -7.06 6.33 -15.01
CA PRO A 66 -6.13 7.00 -15.91
C PRO A 66 -6.14 8.52 -15.68
N TYR A 67 -5.02 9.07 -15.22
CA TYR A 67 -4.83 10.52 -15.13
C TYR A 67 -4.51 11.08 -16.53
N ASP A 68 -3.64 10.37 -17.25
CA ASP A 68 -3.34 10.60 -18.65
C ASP A 68 -2.98 9.26 -19.33
N LYS A 69 -2.45 9.31 -20.56
CA LYS A 69 -2.04 8.10 -21.30
C LYS A 69 -0.82 7.37 -20.70
N ARG A 70 -0.17 7.94 -19.69
CA ARG A 70 1.10 7.49 -19.11
C ARG A 70 0.98 7.09 -17.65
N THR A 71 0.10 7.75 -16.90
CA THR A 71 0.05 7.71 -15.43
C THR A 71 -1.37 7.55 -14.92
N TRP A 72 -1.47 7.05 -13.69
CA TRP A 72 -2.72 6.92 -12.95
C TRP A 72 -2.84 8.00 -11.89
N LEU A 73 -4.08 8.41 -11.63
CA LEU A 73 -4.51 8.88 -10.32
C LEU A 73 -4.93 7.65 -9.54
N ILE A 74 -4.36 7.48 -8.35
CA ILE A 74 -4.67 6.38 -7.45
C ILE A 74 -5.29 6.98 -6.20
N THR A 75 -6.48 6.51 -5.87
CA THR A 75 -7.22 6.92 -4.68
C THR A 75 -7.24 5.74 -3.73
N GLY A 76 -6.58 5.88 -2.58
CA GLY A 76 -6.65 4.90 -1.49
C GLY A 76 -7.70 5.32 -0.47
N ILE A 77 -8.58 4.40 -0.12
CA ILE A 77 -9.65 4.60 0.85
C ILE A 77 -9.55 3.48 1.89
N GLY A 78 -9.20 3.83 3.11
CA GLY A 78 -9.20 2.92 4.25
C GLY A 78 -10.63 2.69 4.74
N ILE A 79 -10.94 1.47 5.17
CA ILE A 79 -12.20 1.14 5.82
C ILE A 79 -11.90 0.95 7.31
N GLU A 80 -12.60 1.69 8.15
CA GLU A 80 -12.52 1.58 9.60
C GLU A 80 -13.78 0.92 10.15
N GLU A 81 -13.57 0.06 11.14
CA GLU A 81 -14.65 -0.65 11.83
C GLU A 81 -15.31 0.27 12.87
N GLY A 82 -16.65 0.32 12.83
CA GLY A 82 -17.48 0.96 13.84
C GLY A 82 -17.75 0.06 15.05
N SER A 83 -18.37 0.61 16.09
CA SER A 83 -18.50 -0.10 17.37
C SER A 83 -19.51 -1.26 17.41
N LEU A 84 -20.36 -1.42 16.40
CA LEU A 84 -21.48 -2.39 16.39
C LEU A 84 -21.25 -3.61 15.48
N VAL A 85 -20.20 -3.60 14.67
CA VAL A 85 -19.84 -4.75 13.82
C VAL A 85 -18.63 -5.46 14.43
N ASP A 86 -18.47 -6.70 14.00
CA ASP A 86 -17.38 -7.59 14.41
C ASP A 86 -16.87 -8.22 13.12
N LEU A 87 -15.81 -7.64 12.58
CA LEU A 87 -15.20 -8.01 11.29
C LEU A 87 -14.72 -9.45 11.28
N ASP A 88 -14.36 -10.02 12.43
CA ASP A 88 -13.93 -11.42 12.58
C ASP A 88 -15.03 -12.43 12.14
N LYS A 89 -16.27 -11.96 11.94
CA LYS A 89 -17.36 -12.79 11.38
C LYS A 89 -17.26 -12.99 9.87
N TYR A 90 -16.42 -12.22 9.18
CA TYR A 90 -16.27 -12.23 7.74
C TYR A 90 -14.86 -12.68 7.36
N ASP A 91 -14.75 -13.61 6.42
CA ASP A 91 -13.46 -14.05 5.88
C ASP A 91 -12.98 -13.09 4.79
N LEU A 92 -12.36 -11.98 5.20
CA LEU A 92 -11.90 -10.92 4.29
C LEU A 92 -10.66 -11.33 3.47
N SER A 93 -10.10 -12.52 3.68
CA SER A 93 -9.13 -13.10 2.74
C SER A 93 -9.79 -13.56 1.42
N THR A 94 -11.13 -13.58 1.37
CA THR A 94 -11.90 -14.06 0.21
C THR A 94 -12.88 -13.02 -0.31
N TYR A 95 -13.15 -13.09 -1.62
CA TYR A 95 -14.18 -12.26 -2.24
C TYR A 95 -15.60 -12.52 -1.68
N ASP A 96 -15.90 -13.77 -1.31
CA ASP A 96 -17.19 -14.16 -0.72
C ASP A 96 -17.41 -13.53 0.67
N GLY A 97 -16.35 -13.43 1.49
CA GLY A 97 -16.42 -12.71 2.75
C GLY A 97 -16.74 -11.22 2.56
N TYR A 98 -16.08 -10.58 1.59
CA TYR A 98 -16.39 -9.21 1.19
C TYR A 98 -17.81 -9.04 0.66
N GLU A 99 -18.30 -9.97 -0.15
CA GLU A 99 -19.68 -9.91 -0.66
C GLU A 99 -20.71 -10.03 0.47
N LYS A 100 -20.48 -10.89 1.45
CA LYS A 100 -21.34 -11.01 2.64
C LYS A 100 -21.32 -9.74 3.48
N LEU A 101 -20.15 -9.17 3.73
CA LEU A 101 -20.02 -7.88 4.40
C LEU A 101 -20.85 -6.81 3.68
N ALA A 102 -20.59 -6.65 2.39
CA ALA A 102 -21.24 -5.65 1.53
C ALA A 102 -22.77 -5.76 1.45
N THR A 103 -23.29 -6.98 1.63
CA THR A 103 -24.73 -7.27 1.48
C THR A 103 -25.46 -7.23 2.83
N ASN A 104 -24.79 -7.53 3.94
CA ASN A 104 -25.43 -7.65 5.25
C ASN A 104 -25.27 -6.39 6.11
N GLU A 105 -24.24 -5.58 5.87
CA GLU A 105 -23.91 -4.44 6.71
C GLU A 105 -24.24 -3.10 6.05
N GLU A 106 -24.70 -2.16 6.88
CA GLU A 106 -25.00 -0.78 6.47
C GLU A 106 -23.80 0.13 6.75
N VAL A 107 -23.48 1.03 5.82
CA VAL A 107 -22.44 2.06 5.99
C VAL A 107 -22.96 3.15 6.91
N SER A 108 -22.32 3.36 8.06
CA SER A 108 -22.64 4.38 9.06
C SER A 108 -21.51 4.47 10.09
N ALA A 109 -21.42 5.58 10.83
CA ALA A 109 -20.41 5.76 11.89
C ALA A 109 -20.42 4.65 12.96
N ASP A 110 -21.55 3.99 13.20
CA ASP A 110 -21.67 2.93 14.19
C ASP A 110 -21.23 1.54 13.67
N ASN A 111 -21.17 1.36 12.34
CA ASN A 111 -20.85 0.09 11.70
C ASN A 111 -19.55 0.14 10.87
N PHE A 112 -19.53 1.01 9.85
CA PHE A 112 -18.43 1.16 8.90
C PHE A 112 -18.35 2.58 8.39
N TYR A 113 -17.16 3.14 8.41
CA TYR A 113 -16.85 4.43 7.84
C TYR A 113 -15.44 4.38 7.23
N SER A 114 -15.02 5.47 6.60
CA SER A 114 -13.65 5.65 6.18
C SER A 114 -13.07 6.88 6.87
N ASP A 115 -11.82 6.78 7.30
CA ASP A 115 -11.10 7.82 8.05
C ASP A 115 -10.35 8.81 7.15
N GLY A 116 -10.51 8.67 5.83
CA GLY A 116 -10.03 9.61 4.85
C GLY A 116 -9.64 8.99 3.52
N VAL A 117 -9.33 9.89 2.59
CA VAL A 117 -8.91 9.54 1.23
C VAL A 117 -7.48 10.03 1.01
N VAL A 118 -6.60 9.13 0.58
CA VAL A 118 -5.22 9.46 0.21
C VAL A 118 -5.07 9.37 -1.30
N LEU A 119 -4.43 10.38 -1.89
CA LEU A 119 -4.18 10.43 -3.33
C LEU A 119 -2.72 10.11 -3.64
N TYR A 120 -2.51 9.40 -4.75
CA TYR A 120 -1.20 9.15 -5.32
C TYR A 120 -1.21 9.39 -6.83
N LYS A 121 -0.06 9.76 -7.38
CA LYS A 121 0.22 9.62 -8.81
C LYS A 121 1.00 8.34 -9.06
N GLY A 122 0.50 7.46 -9.92
CA GLY A 122 1.11 6.17 -10.21
C GLY A 122 1.73 6.06 -11.60
N TRP A 123 2.85 5.34 -11.74
CA TRP A 123 3.39 4.95 -13.05
C TRP A 123 4.15 3.64 -13.03
N LEU A 124 4.11 2.92 -14.15
CA LEU A 124 4.83 1.66 -14.34
C LEU A 124 6.22 1.88 -14.94
N THR A 125 7.14 1.01 -14.57
CA THR A 125 8.46 0.91 -15.20
C THR A 125 8.90 -0.54 -15.30
N LYS A 126 9.72 -0.87 -16.30
CA LYS A 126 10.27 -2.22 -16.48
C LYS A 126 11.78 -2.20 -16.25
N LEU A 127 12.25 -3.02 -15.33
CA LEU A 127 13.66 -3.13 -14.97
C LEU A 127 14.03 -4.61 -14.94
N ALA A 128 15.05 -5.01 -15.73
CA ALA A 128 15.53 -6.39 -15.82
C ALA A 128 14.45 -7.45 -16.14
N GLY A 129 13.40 -7.07 -16.87
CA GLY A 129 12.28 -7.95 -17.24
C GLY A 129 11.13 -7.94 -16.24
N GLU A 130 11.35 -7.41 -15.04
CA GLU A 130 10.34 -7.28 -14.00
C GLU A 130 9.60 -5.94 -14.11
N GLN A 131 8.34 -5.91 -13.67
CA GLN A 131 7.48 -4.73 -13.67
C GLN A 131 7.42 -4.12 -12.28
N PHE A 132 7.65 -2.82 -12.21
CA PHE A 132 7.56 -2.04 -10.98
C PHE A 132 6.50 -0.95 -11.13
N PHE A 133 5.82 -0.62 -10.04
CA PHE A 133 4.81 0.42 -9.95
C PHE A 133 5.21 1.39 -8.86
N THR A 134 5.47 2.63 -9.26
CA THR A 134 5.84 3.70 -8.33
C THR A 134 4.62 4.57 -8.06
N TRP A 135 4.33 4.79 -6.79
CA TRP A 135 3.29 5.67 -6.30
C TRP A 135 3.95 6.86 -5.63
N GLU A 136 3.63 8.03 -6.14
CA GLU A 136 4.00 9.32 -5.58
C GLU A 136 2.88 9.85 -4.70
N PRO A 137 3.07 9.93 -3.38
CA PRO A 137 2.07 10.49 -2.48
C PRO A 137 1.74 11.93 -2.85
N LYS A 138 0.44 12.24 -2.89
CA LYS A 138 -0.09 13.60 -3.00
C LYS A 138 -0.70 14.11 -1.70
N GLY A 139 -0.77 13.26 -0.67
CA GLY A 139 -1.35 13.61 0.62
C GLY A 139 -2.82 13.20 0.72
N LYS A 140 -3.47 13.62 1.81
CA LYS A 140 -4.91 13.45 1.98
C LYS A 140 -5.65 14.48 1.14
N VAL A 141 -6.89 14.19 0.73
CA VAL A 141 -7.72 15.11 -0.08
C VAL A 141 -7.85 16.51 0.54
N ASP A 142 -7.90 16.59 1.87
CA ASP A 142 -7.97 17.82 2.66
C ASP A 142 -6.60 18.46 2.97
N ALA A 143 -5.51 17.75 2.70
CA ALA A 143 -4.13 18.14 3.02
C ALA A 143 -3.14 17.64 1.96
N LEU A 144 -3.27 18.18 0.74
CA LEU A 144 -2.38 17.82 -0.37
C LEU A 144 -0.98 18.41 -0.20
N THR A 145 0.03 17.69 -0.69
CA THR A 145 1.44 18.10 -0.77
C THR A 145 1.92 18.17 -2.22
N ASP A 146 2.74 19.18 -2.52
CA ASP A 146 3.36 19.37 -3.83
C ASP A 146 4.62 18.52 -3.98
N ASP A 147 5.39 18.37 -2.89
CA ASP A 147 6.70 17.71 -2.88
C ASP A 147 6.66 16.46 -1.97
N PRO A 148 6.68 15.25 -2.54
CA PRO A 148 6.77 14.01 -1.76
C PRO A 148 8.17 13.86 -1.14
N GLU A 149 8.24 13.50 0.14
CA GLU A 149 9.51 13.15 0.79
C GLU A 149 9.96 11.72 0.47
N PHE A 150 9.01 10.87 0.05
CA PHE A 150 9.24 9.47 -0.25
C PHE A 150 8.26 8.95 -1.31
N TRP A 151 8.62 7.83 -1.94
CA TRP A 151 7.81 7.13 -2.93
C TRP A 151 7.56 5.70 -2.48
N ILE A 152 6.36 5.19 -2.75
CA ILE A 152 6.07 3.77 -2.53
C ILE A 152 6.35 3.05 -3.85
N VAL A 153 7.14 1.98 -3.80
CA VAL A 153 7.52 1.24 -5.00
C VAL A 153 7.16 -0.22 -4.82
N PHE A 154 6.39 -0.75 -5.75
CA PHE A 154 5.99 -2.15 -5.75
C PHE A 154 6.63 -2.89 -6.92
N ASN A 155 7.00 -4.14 -6.74
CA ASN A 155 7.01 -5.11 -7.83
C ASN A 155 5.57 -5.60 -8.06
N VAL A 156 5.17 -5.72 -9.34
CA VAL A 156 3.80 -6.10 -9.71
C VAL A 156 3.78 -7.49 -10.30
N SER A 157 2.97 -8.38 -9.73
CA SER A 157 2.62 -9.68 -10.32
C SER A 157 1.13 -9.69 -10.65
N LYS A 158 0.78 -9.79 -11.94
CA LYS A 158 -0.62 -9.99 -12.35
C LYS A 158 -0.87 -11.49 -12.38
N GLU A 159 -1.70 -11.99 -11.46
CA GLU A 159 -2.02 -13.41 -11.37
C GLU A 159 -3.10 -13.78 -12.40
N ASN A 160 -4.10 -12.92 -12.58
CA ASN A 160 -5.14 -13.03 -13.60
C ASN A 160 -5.84 -11.67 -13.83
N GLU A 161 -6.93 -11.64 -14.61
CA GLU A 161 -7.68 -10.41 -14.93
C GLU A 161 -8.35 -9.74 -13.70
N ARG A 162 -8.51 -10.50 -12.62
CA ARG A 162 -9.20 -10.11 -11.39
C ARG A 162 -8.31 -10.02 -10.17
N SER A 163 -7.07 -10.51 -10.21
CA SER A 163 -6.16 -10.39 -9.09
C SER A 163 -4.73 -10.02 -9.49
N MET A 164 -4.13 -9.18 -8.67
CA MET A 164 -2.73 -8.82 -8.75
C MET A 164 -2.11 -8.73 -7.36
N VAL A 165 -0.81 -8.96 -7.30
CA VAL A 165 -0.02 -8.87 -6.09
C VAL A 165 0.96 -7.72 -6.25
N LEU A 166 0.98 -6.85 -5.25
CA LEU A 166 1.98 -5.80 -5.10
C LEU A 166 2.94 -6.20 -3.97
N ARG A 167 4.22 -6.31 -4.29
CA ARG A 167 5.29 -6.53 -3.30
C ARG A 167 6.04 -5.23 -3.10
N MET A 168 5.89 -4.62 -1.94
CA MET A 168 6.54 -3.36 -1.62
C MET A 168 8.04 -3.57 -1.53
N VAL A 169 8.81 -2.77 -2.26
CA VAL A 169 10.27 -2.75 -2.17
C VAL A 169 10.63 -2.15 -0.83
N ASP A 170 11.42 -2.86 -0.03
CA ASP A 170 12.03 -2.34 1.20
C ASP A 170 13.28 -1.53 0.86
N GLY A 171 13.13 -0.20 0.88
CA GLY A 171 14.20 0.76 0.64
C GLY A 171 15.34 0.74 1.69
N GLU A 172 15.15 0.09 2.83
CA GLU A 172 16.16 -0.03 3.90
C GLU A 172 16.90 -1.38 3.91
N SER A 173 16.47 -2.31 3.06
CA SER A 173 17.11 -3.63 2.93
C SER A 173 18.60 -3.52 2.58
N GLU A 174 19.39 -4.54 2.95
CA GLU A 174 20.85 -4.56 2.81
C GLU A 174 21.35 -4.16 1.40
N PRO A 175 20.70 -4.58 0.28
CA PRO A 175 21.14 -4.18 -1.05
C PRO A 175 21.08 -2.68 -1.35
N PHE A 176 20.30 -1.90 -0.59
CA PHE A 176 20.20 -0.44 -0.72
C PHE A 176 21.09 0.33 0.26
N LYS A 177 21.79 -0.33 1.19
CA LYS A 177 22.67 0.36 2.13
C LYS A 177 23.86 1.01 1.45
N ASP A 178 24.23 2.19 1.93
CA ASP A 178 25.39 2.98 1.49
C ASP A 178 25.44 3.31 -0.01
N ILE A 179 24.29 3.27 -0.71
CA ILE A 179 24.21 3.72 -2.09
C ILE A 179 23.88 5.22 -2.15
N ALA A 180 24.27 5.86 -3.26
CA ALA A 180 23.87 7.24 -3.48
C ALA A 180 22.36 7.36 -3.66
N GLU A 181 21.72 8.30 -2.96
CA GLU A 181 20.29 8.67 -3.06
C GLU A 181 19.94 9.27 -4.42
N THR A 182 20.02 8.44 -5.45
CA THR A 182 19.72 8.79 -6.83
C THR A 182 18.94 7.66 -7.46
N ARG A 183 17.90 8.00 -8.25
CA ARG A 183 17.12 7.02 -9.03
C ARG A 183 18.00 5.99 -9.73
N ARG A 184 19.11 6.43 -10.33
CA ARG A 184 19.99 5.54 -11.12
C ARG A 184 20.74 4.52 -10.27
N ALA A 185 21.06 4.85 -9.02
CA ALA A 185 21.69 3.90 -8.09
C ALA A 185 20.67 2.85 -7.63
N TYR A 186 19.49 3.28 -7.17
CA TYR A 186 18.41 2.39 -6.74
C TYR A 186 17.93 1.48 -7.88
N GLU A 187 17.73 2.01 -9.10
CA GLU A 187 17.39 1.19 -10.26
C GLU A 187 18.46 0.13 -10.60
N ARG A 188 19.74 0.39 -10.26
CA ARG A 188 20.80 -0.60 -10.48
C ARG A 188 20.70 -1.75 -9.48
N VAL A 189 20.37 -1.45 -8.22
CA VAL A 189 20.10 -2.45 -7.19
C VAL A 189 18.90 -3.29 -7.61
N LEU A 190 17.78 -2.65 -7.95
CA LEU A 190 16.57 -3.34 -8.43
C LEU A 190 16.86 -4.26 -9.63
N LYS A 191 17.60 -3.79 -10.64
CA LYS A 191 17.95 -4.65 -11.79
C LYS A 191 18.73 -5.92 -11.43
N LYS A 192 19.48 -5.89 -10.32
CA LYS A 192 20.30 -7.02 -9.87
C LYS A 192 19.55 -7.92 -8.89
N HIS A 193 18.67 -7.34 -8.07
CA HIS A 193 18.01 -8.00 -6.94
C HIS A 193 16.49 -8.13 -7.10
N ALA A 194 15.90 -7.83 -8.27
CA ALA A 194 14.44 -7.86 -8.45
C ALA A 194 13.76 -9.21 -8.11
N LYS A 195 14.52 -10.32 -8.11
CA LYS A 195 14.04 -11.66 -7.77
C LYS A 195 14.47 -12.12 -6.37
N ASP A 196 15.12 -11.24 -5.63
CA ASP A 196 15.62 -11.48 -4.28
C ASP A 196 14.49 -11.15 -3.29
N PRO A 197 13.99 -12.11 -2.50
CA PRO A 197 12.94 -11.83 -1.52
C PRO A 197 13.35 -10.80 -0.46
N GLU A 198 14.65 -10.67 -0.19
CA GLU A 198 15.18 -9.76 0.83
C GLU A 198 14.80 -8.29 0.58
N ILE A 199 14.68 -7.88 -0.69
CA ILE A 199 14.32 -6.50 -1.02
C ILE A 199 12.82 -6.21 -0.90
N TYR A 200 12.02 -7.17 -0.42
CA TYR A 200 10.56 -7.04 -0.26
C TYR A 200 10.10 -7.28 1.19
N GLY A 201 10.97 -7.09 2.19
CA GLY A 201 10.68 -7.38 3.60
C GLY A 201 11.21 -8.74 4.09
N GLY A 202 11.74 -9.57 3.18
CA GLY A 202 12.30 -10.88 3.49
C GLY A 202 11.37 -12.04 3.14
N ALA A 203 11.86 -13.27 3.31
CA ALA A 203 11.11 -14.48 2.93
C ALA A 203 9.98 -14.84 3.90
N ASP A 204 10.08 -14.41 5.17
CA ASP A 204 9.14 -14.75 6.23
C ASP A 204 8.14 -13.61 6.52
N ASP A 205 8.46 -12.36 6.14
CA ASP A 205 7.68 -11.14 6.40
C ASP A 205 7.59 -10.25 5.14
N GLU A 206 7.22 -10.84 3.99
CA GLU A 206 7.12 -10.10 2.73
C GLU A 206 6.03 -9.00 2.81
N TYR A 207 6.38 -7.76 2.48
CA TYR A 207 5.44 -6.63 2.41
C TYR A 207 4.55 -6.75 1.18
N ARG A 208 3.55 -7.62 1.29
CA ARG A 208 2.65 -8.00 0.21
C ARG A 208 1.28 -7.38 0.38
N ILE A 209 0.71 -6.95 -0.74
CA ILE A 209 -0.69 -6.54 -0.85
C ILE A 209 -1.32 -7.34 -1.98
N GLU A 210 -2.31 -8.16 -1.66
CA GLU A 210 -3.13 -8.81 -2.66
C GLU A 210 -4.35 -7.94 -2.99
N LEU A 211 -4.48 -7.61 -4.27
CA LEU A 211 -5.53 -6.76 -4.79
C LEU A 211 -6.47 -7.58 -5.66
N VAL A 212 -7.76 -7.54 -5.35
CA VAL A 212 -8.80 -8.19 -6.15
C VAL A 212 -9.79 -7.18 -6.67
N ARG A 213 -10.12 -7.29 -7.95
CA ARG A 213 -11.03 -6.41 -8.65
C ARG A 213 -12.42 -6.47 -8.00
N ALA A 214 -12.92 -5.32 -7.56
CA ALA A 214 -14.25 -5.19 -6.99
C ALA A 214 -15.32 -5.20 -8.10
N GLU A 215 -16.39 -5.96 -7.89
CA GLU A 215 -17.54 -6.09 -8.78
C GLU A 215 -18.85 -6.19 -7.96
N GLY A 216 -20.01 -6.00 -8.62
CA GLY A 216 -21.32 -6.29 -8.03
C GLY A 216 -21.58 -5.58 -6.69
N SER A 217 -21.97 -6.36 -5.67
CA SER A 217 -22.31 -5.85 -4.34
C SER A 217 -21.13 -5.20 -3.64
N VAL A 218 -19.92 -5.73 -3.79
CA VAL A 218 -18.70 -5.16 -3.20
C VAL A 218 -18.47 -3.78 -3.77
N LEU A 219 -18.50 -3.63 -5.10
CA LEU A 219 -18.37 -2.33 -5.75
C LEU A 219 -19.41 -1.32 -5.23
N SER A 220 -20.68 -1.74 -5.14
CA SER A 220 -21.77 -0.88 -4.66
C SER A 220 -21.58 -0.47 -3.19
N PHE A 221 -21.03 -1.35 -2.36
CA PHE A 221 -20.71 -1.04 -0.96
C PHE A 221 -19.58 -0.02 -0.86
N LEU A 222 -18.52 -0.19 -1.64
CA LEU A 222 -17.37 0.73 -1.64
C LEU A 222 -17.74 2.14 -2.13
N GLU A 223 -18.62 2.24 -3.13
CA GLU A 223 -19.17 3.52 -3.58
C GLU A 223 -19.90 4.25 -2.43
N ARG A 224 -20.71 3.52 -1.64
CA ARG A 224 -21.39 4.11 -0.46
C ARG A 224 -20.42 4.54 0.64
N VAL A 225 -19.34 3.78 0.88
CA VAL A 225 -18.30 4.16 1.85
C VAL A 225 -17.62 5.44 1.42
N ALA A 226 -17.27 5.58 0.14
CA ALA A 226 -16.63 6.78 -0.39
C ALA A 226 -17.54 8.02 -0.28
N ASP A 227 -18.84 7.87 -0.58
CA ASP A 227 -19.81 8.97 -0.45
C ASP A 227 -19.96 9.45 1.01
N PHE A 228 -19.94 8.53 1.98
CA PHE A 228 -20.02 8.88 3.42
C PHE A 228 -18.86 9.77 3.88
N VAL A 229 -17.66 9.63 3.28
CA VAL A 229 -16.51 10.50 3.58
C VAL A 229 -16.68 11.92 3.07
N ILE A 230 -17.41 12.12 1.96
CA ILE A 230 -17.53 13.43 1.31
C ILE A 230 -18.58 14.31 2.00
N GLU A 231 -19.50 13.71 2.75
CA GLU A 231 -20.61 14.44 3.38
C GLU A 231 -20.32 14.99 4.80
N GLU A 232 -19.26 14.53 5.50
CA GLU A 232 -18.83 15.04 6.82
C GLU A 232 -17.73 16.12 6.77
#